data_AF-A0A4Q0XTG8-F1
#
_entry.id   AF-A0A4Q0XTG8-F1
#
_cell.length_a   1.000
_cell.length_b   1.000
_cell.length_c   1.000
_cell.angle_alpha   90.00
_cell.angle_beta   90.00
_cell.angle_gamma   90.00
#
_symmetry.space_group_name_H-M   'P 1'
#
loop_
_entity.id
_entity.type
_entity.pdbx_description
1 polymer ?
#
loop_
_entity_poly.entity_id
_entity_poly.type
_entity_poly.pdbx_seq_one_letter_code
_entity_poly.pdbx_strand_id
1 'polypeptide(L)'
;MKLLGITIDFNDRKTCGLLPELCLQWDEKYEELEDNRELIKYWEKNITQVLEQTEKIVCGNIGTKSIVYSADADAISVIDSVFKEFKLDTIEYDDIMKCEHCLKYDYIANS
;
A
#
# COMPACT_ATOMS: atom_id res chain seq x y z
N MET A 1 -10.91 -14.64 -2.99
CA MET A 1 -9.95 -15.12 -1.96
C MET A 1 -9.59 -13.91 -1.12
N LYS A 2 -9.68 -14.02 0.22
CA LYS A 2 -9.38 -12.88 1.11
C LYS A 2 -7.89 -12.70 1.31
N LEU A 3 -7.42 -11.48 1.12
CA LEU A 3 -6.07 -11.04 1.45
C LEU A 3 -6.10 -10.08 2.63
N LEU A 4 -4.98 -9.98 3.35
CA LEU A 4 -4.79 -9.06 4.45
C LEU A 4 -3.56 -8.17 4.18
N GLY A 5 -3.66 -6.88 4.48
CA GLY A 5 -2.62 -5.93 4.10
C GLY A 5 -3.00 -4.47 4.28
N ILE A 6 -2.34 -3.59 3.53
CA ILE A 6 -2.46 -2.13 3.63
C ILE A 6 -2.92 -1.54 2.29
N THR A 7 -3.83 -0.58 2.39
CA THR A 7 -4.16 0.35 1.31
C THR A 7 -3.81 1.77 1.77
N ILE A 8 -3.08 2.51 0.93
CA ILE A 8 -2.91 3.95 1.07
C ILE A 8 -3.65 4.62 -0.08
N ASP A 9 -4.60 5.50 0.27
CA ASP A 9 -5.23 6.40 -0.69
C ASP A 9 -4.45 7.72 -0.70
N PHE A 10 -3.75 7.96 -1.81
CA PHE A 10 -3.02 9.20 -2.06
C PHE A 10 -3.94 10.36 -2.43
N ASN A 11 -5.26 10.26 -2.24
CA ASN A 11 -6.19 11.39 -2.29
C ASN A 11 -7.00 11.55 -0.99
N ASP A 12 -6.80 10.68 0.01
CA ASP A 12 -7.49 10.77 1.29
C ASP A 12 -6.67 11.53 2.33
N ARG A 13 -7.23 12.67 2.79
CA ARG A 13 -6.71 13.49 3.89
C ARG A 13 -6.56 12.69 5.20
N LYS A 14 -7.31 11.59 5.36
CA LYS A 14 -7.18 10.70 6.53
C LYS A 14 -5.84 9.97 6.58
N THR A 15 -5.23 9.68 5.43
CA THR A 15 -3.86 9.12 5.36
C THR A 15 -2.88 10.06 6.07
N CYS A 16 -3.04 11.37 5.88
CA CYS A 16 -2.27 12.38 6.59
C CYS A 16 -2.54 12.43 8.09
N GLY A 17 -3.71 12.00 8.57
CA GLY A 17 -3.99 11.88 10.00
C GLY A 17 -3.17 10.76 10.67
N LEU A 18 -2.80 9.73 9.91
CA LEU A 18 -1.94 8.63 10.39
C LEU A 18 -0.45 8.95 10.24
N LEU A 19 -0.09 9.77 9.24
CA LEU A 19 1.28 10.20 8.95
C LEU A 19 1.41 11.74 8.93
N PRO A 20 1.12 12.43 10.04
CA PRO A 20 1.00 13.89 10.06
C PRO A 20 2.29 14.60 9.68
N GLU A 21 3.45 14.07 10.06
CA GLU A 21 4.76 14.64 9.72
C GLU A 21 5.01 14.65 8.20
N LEU A 22 4.50 13.65 7.48
CA LEU A 22 4.66 13.53 6.02
C LEU A 22 3.71 14.44 5.24
N CYS A 23 2.73 15.04 5.91
CA CYS A 23 1.74 15.93 5.29
C CYS A 23 1.84 17.38 5.79
N LEU A 24 2.88 17.75 6.54
CA LEU A 24 3.03 19.11 7.07
C LEU A 24 3.10 20.20 5.99
N GLN A 25 3.59 19.89 4.79
CA GLN A 25 3.72 20.87 3.69
C GLN A 25 2.55 20.85 2.70
N TRP A 26 1.52 20.05 2.97
CA TRP A 26 0.44 19.78 2.03
C TRP A 26 -0.55 20.96 1.89
N ASP A 27 -0.79 21.72 2.96
CA ASP A 27 -1.79 22.80 2.97
C ASP A 27 -1.34 24.09 2.25
N GLU A 28 -0.04 24.26 1.98
CA GLU A 28 0.49 25.53 1.47
C GLU A 28 0.75 25.56 -0.06
N LYS A 29 0.90 24.41 -0.75
CA LYS A 29 1.39 24.39 -2.16
C LYS A 29 0.87 23.31 -3.09
N TYR A 30 0.08 22.33 -2.61
CA TYR A 30 -0.28 21.16 -3.41
C TYR A 30 -1.80 21.02 -3.54
N GLU A 31 -2.31 21.01 -4.78
CA GLU A 31 -3.75 20.82 -5.05
C GLU A 31 -4.17 19.35 -4.88
N GLU A 32 -3.25 18.39 -5.07
CA GLU A 32 -3.52 16.94 -5.01
C GLU A 32 -2.48 16.20 -4.13
N LEU A 33 -2.91 15.16 -3.43
CA LEU A 33 -2.04 14.37 -2.52
C LEU A 33 -1.11 13.41 -3.29
N GLU A 34 -1.40 13.16 -4.56
CA GLU A 34 -0.54 12.42 -5.51
C GLU A 34 0.82 13.13 -5.74
N ASP A 35 0.92 14.43 -5.45
CA ASP A 35 2.18 15.18 -5.52
C ASP A 35 3.00 15.14 -4.22
N ASN A 36 2.51 14.46 -3.18
CA ASN A 36 3.21 14.35 -1.90
C ASN A 36 4.41 13.39 -2.02
N ARG A 37 5.55 13.94 -2.46
CA ARG A 37 6.81 13.22 -2.64
C ARG A 37 7.29 12.49 -1.39
N GLU A 38 7.02 13.02 -0.19
CA GLU A 38 7.44 12.38 1.06
C GLU A 38 6.58 11.15 1.38
N LEU A 39 5.26 11.23 1.13
CA LEU A 39 4.37 10.07 1.24
C LEU A 39 4.70 8.98 0.20
N ILE A 40 5.01 9.39 -1.04
CA ILE A 40 5.46 8.46 -2.08
C ILE A 40 6.76 7.77 -1.67
N LYS A 41 7.76 8.52 -1.20
CA LYS A 41 9.03 7.94 -0.72
C LYS A 41 8.82 7.00 0.45
N TYR A 42 7.95 7.34 1.39
CA TYR A 42 7.59 6.45 2.51
C TYR A 42 7.03 5.13 1.98
N TRP A 43 6.07 5.19 1.06
CA TRP A 43 5.48 4.01 0.44
C TRP A 43 6.53 3.16 -0.28
N GLU A 44 7.30 3.75 -1.20
CA GLU A 44 8.31 3.02 -1.99
C GLU A 44 9.39 2.38 -1.11
N LYS A 45 9.86 3.09 -0.08
CA LYS A 45 10.82 2.57 0.89
C LYS A 45 10.26 1.37 1.64
N ASN A 46 9.02 1.46 2.14
CA ASN A 46 8.41 0.38 2.90
C ASN A 46 8.10 -0.83 2.01
N ILE A 47 7.63 -0.63 0.78
CA ILE A 47 7.47 -1.74 -0.18
C ILE A 47 8.80 -2.44 -0.44
N THR A 48 9.90 -1.68 -0.60
CA THR A 48 11.24 -2.26 -0.74
C THR A 48 11.61 -3.11 0.49
N GLN A 49 11.36 -2.62 1.71
CA GLN A 49 11.63 -3.38 2.94
C GLN A 49 10.78 -4.64 3.08
N VAL A 50 9.52 -4.63 2.61
CA VAL A 50 8.69 -5.84 2.54
C VAL A 50 9.30 -6.82 1.56
N LEU A 51 9.67 -6.37 0.36
CA LEU A 51 10.24 -7.21 -0.71
C LEU A 51 11.61 -7.80 -0.35
N GLU A 52 12.39 -7.13 0.49
CA GLU A 52 13.65 -7.69 1.03
C GLU A 52 13.42 -8.90 1.95
N GLN A 53 12.21 -9.07 2.47
CA GLN A 53 11.85 -10.13 3.42
C GLN A 53 10.91 -11.18 2.84
N THR A 54 10.07 -10.81 1.87
CA THR A 54 9.11 -11.72 1.24
C THR A 54 8.72 -11.27 -0.17
N GLU A 55 8.62 -12.24 -1.08
CA GLU A 55 8.08 -12.03 -2.44
C GLU A 55 6.60 -12.41 -2.53
N LYS A 56 6.02 -12.95 -1.46
CA LYS A 56 4.63 -13.45 -1.43
C LYS A 56 3.63 -12.33 -1.17
N ILE A 57 3.66 -11.29 -2.00
CA ILE A 57 2.76 -10.14 -1.90
C ILE A 57 2.05 -9.88 -3.23
N VAL A 58 0.86 -9.29 -3.11
CA VAL A 58 0.13 -8.65 -4.19
C VAL A 58 0.25 -7.15 -3.96
N CYS A 59 0.96 -6.46 -4.85
CA CYS A 59 1.26 -5.04 -4.72
C CYS A 59 1.04 -4.32 -6.04
N GLY A 60 0.42 -3.15 -5.99
CA GLY A 60 0.06 -2.38 -7.17
C GLY A 60 -0.74 -1.12 -6.84
N ASN A 61 -1.29 -0.48 -7.86
CA ASN A 61 -2.11 0.72 -7.74
C ASN A 61 -3.50 0.48 -8.32
N ILE A 62 -4.56 0.57 -7.53
CA ILE A 62 -5.96 0.51 -8.01
C ILE A 62 -6.53 1.93 -8.03
N GLY A 63 -6.56 2.55 -9.20
CA GLY A 63 -6.87 3.97 -9.31
C GLY A 63 -5.84 4.80 -8.55
N THR A 64 -6.29 5.60 -7.58
CA THR A 64 -5.45 6.50 -6.76
C THR A 64 -4.92 5.84 -5.49
N LYS A 65 -5.21 4.54 -5.32
CA LYS A 65 -4.87 3.77 -4.12
C LYS A 65 -3.71 2.85 -4.40
N SER A 66 -2.65 2.95 -3.63
CA SER A 66 -1.61 1.92 -3.63
C SER A 66 -1.91 0.85 -2.59
N ILE A 67 -1.69 -0.39 -2.97
CA ILE A 67 -2.06 -1.57 -2.19
C ILE A 67 -0.87 -2.50 -2.01
N VAL A 68 -0.81 -3.14 -0.85
CA VAL A 68 0.09 -4.27 -0.57
C VAL A 68 -0.61 -5.27 0.33
N TYR A 69 -0.82 -6.48 -0.17
CA TYR A 69 -1.64 -7.50 0.46
C TYR A 69 -1.02 -8.89 0.32
N SER A 70 -1.39 -9.82 1.18
CA SER A 70 -1.01 -11.23 1.04
C SER A 70 -2.05 -12.16 1.65
N ALA A 71 -2.06 -13.42 1.21
CA ALA A 71 -2.73 -14.53 1.90
C ALA A 71 -1.73 -15.42 2.69
N ASP A 72 -0.43 -15.15 2.59
CA ASP A 72 0.62 -15.86 3.33
C ASP A 72 0.83 -15.21 4.71
N ALA A 73 0.74 -16.02 5.78
CA ALA A 73 0.77 -15.53 7.15
C ALA A 73 2.11 -14.86 7.54
N ASP A 74 3.23 -15.34 6.99
CA ASP A 74 4.54 -14.77 7.25
C ASP A 74 4.66 -13.41 6.55
N ALA A 75 4.22 -13.34 5.29
CA ALA A 75 4.19 -12.08 4.54
C ALA A 75 3.27 -11.04 5.18
N ILE A 76 2.10 -11.45 5.70
CA ILE A 76 1.19 -10.58 6.46
C ILE A 76 1.89 -9.99 7.69
N SER A 77 2.65 -10.82 8.42
CA SER A 77 3.38 -10.37 9.61
C SER A 77 4.49 -9.37 9.26
N VAL A 78 5.14 -9.55 8.12
CA VAL A 78 6.12 -8.58 7.58
C VAL A 78 5.44 -7.26 7.23
N ILE A 79 4.30 -7.30 6.54
CA ILE A 79 3.54 -6.09 6.18
C ILE A 79 3.14 -5.31 7.45
N ASP A 80 2.58 -5.99 8.45
CA ASP A 80 2.18 -5.38 9.73
C ASP A 80 3.35 -4.73 10.47
N SER A 81 4.51 -5.39 10.49
CA SER A 81 5.71 -4.85 11.13
C SER A 81 6.28 -3.64 10.41
N VAL A 82 6.23 -3.60 9.08
CA VAL A 82 6.78 -2.51 8.27
C VAL A 82 5.85 -1.30 8.29
N PHE A 83 4.53 -1.52 8.20
CA PHE A 83 3.49 -0.49 8.20
C PHE A 83 2.80 -0.37 9.56
N LYS A 84 3.59 -0.33 10.64
CA LYS A 84 3.08 -0.31 12.04
C LYS A 84 2.11 0.84 12.35
N GLU A 85 2.13 1.91 11.57
CA GLU A 85 1.23 3.05 11.72
C GLU A 85 -0.20 2.76 11.23
N PHE A 86 -0.36 1.72 10.41
CA PHE A 86 -1.63 1.36 9.78
C PHE A 86 -2.18 0.09 10.40
N LYS A 87 -3.52 0.00 10.44
CA LYS A 87 -4.19 -1.26 10.73
C LYS A 87 -4.33 -2.06 9.45
N LEU A 88 -4.06 -3.35 9.53
CA LEU A 88 -4.36 -4.27 8.44
C LEU A 88 -5.85 -4.24 8.10
N ASP A 89 -6.13 -4.20 6.80
CA ASP A 89 -7.46 -4.31 6.22
C ASP A 89 -7.56 -5.58 5.37
N THR A 90 -8.78 -6.00 5.07
CA THR A 90 -9.07 -7.15 4.22
C THR A 90 -9.59 -6.71 2.86
N ILE A 91 -9.18 -7.41 1.81
CA ILE A 91 -9.71 -7.22 0.45
C ILE A 91 -9.93 -8.57 -0.23
N GLU A 92 -10.92 -8.67 -1.11
CA GLU A 92 -11.06 -9.82 -2.00
C GLU A 92 -10.12 -9.68 -3.18
N TYR A 93 -9.34 -10.72 -3.47
CA TYR A 93 -8.42 -10.76 -4.61
C TYR A 93 -9.13 -10.49 -5.95
N ASP A 94 -10.38 -10.92 -6.09
CA ASP A 94 -11.19 -10.68 -7.30
C ASP A 94 -11.50 -9.19 -7.51
N ASP A 95 -11.50 -8.38 -6.44
CA ASP A 95 -11.66 -6.93 -6.53
C ASP A 95 -10.38 -6.23 -7.01
N ILE A 96 -9.23 -6.85 -6.77
CA ILE A 96 -7.93 -6.39 -7.28
C ILE A 96 -7.79 -6.73 -8.77
N MET A 97 -8.14 -7.97 -9.15
CA MET A 97 -8.03 -8.50 -10.51
C MET A 97 -8.91 -7.79 -11.54
N LYS A 98 -9.89 -6.98 -11.11
CA LYS A 98 -10.65 -6.09 -11.99
C LYS A 98 -9.78 -5.04 -12.70
N CYS A 99 -8.51 -4.91 -12.32
CA CYS A 99 -7.56 -4.09 -13.05
C CYS A 99 -6.38 -4.89 -13.62
N GLU A 100 -6.40 -5.14 -14.94
CA GLU A 100 -5.45 -6.00 -15.66
C GLU A 100 -3.99 -5.51 -15.68
N HIS A 101 -3.72 -4.22 -15.41
CA HIS A 101 -2.36 -3.64 -15.45
C HIS A 101 -1.98 -2.85 -14.18
N CYS A 102 -2.76 -3.00 -13.12
CA CYS A 102 -2.54 -2.27 -11.87
C CYS A 102 -1.46 -2.91 -10.98
N LEU A 103 -1.22 -4.22 -11.14
CA LEU A 103 -0.34 -4.99 -10.27
C LEU A 103 1.09 -4.98 -10.78
N LYS A 104 2.02 -4.71 -9.86
CA LYS A 104 3.47 -4.78 -10.07
C LYS A 104 4.05 -6.09 -9.55
N TYR A 105 3.51 -6.59 -8.45
CA TYR A 105 3.85 -7.88 -7.87
C TYR A 105 2.56 -8.65 -7.64
N ASP A 106 2.52 -9.89 -8.12
CA ASP A 106 1.37 -10.77 -7.95
C ASP A 106 1.86 -12.21 -7.86
N TYR A 107 2.08 -12.67 -6.63
CA TYR A 107 2.50 -14.05 -6.39
C TYR A 107 1.35 -15.05 -6.59
N ILE A 108 0.10 -14.59 -6.47
CA ILE A 108 -1.10 -15.45 -6.54
C ILE A 108 -1.39 -15.82 -7.98
N ALA A 109 -1.20 -14.92 -8.94
CA ALA A 109 -1.35 -15.24 -10.37
C ALA A 109 -0.42 -16.37 -10.85
N ASN A 110 0.69 -16.59 -10.14
CA ASN A 110 1.67 -17.65 -10.44
C ASN A 110 1.53 -18.89 -9.51
N SER A 111 0.53 -18.92 -8.64
CA SER A 111 0.29 -19.99 -7.66
C SER A 111 -0.63 -21.11 -8.16
#